data_AF-A0A382Y7J0-F1
#
_entry.id   AF-A0A382Y7J0-F1
#
_cell.length_a   1.000
_cell.length_b   1.000
_cell.length_c   1.000
_cell.angle_alpha   90.00
_cell.angle_beta   90.00
_cell.angle_gamma   90.00
#
_symmetry.space_group_name_H-M   'P 1'
#
loop_
_entity.id
_entity.type
_entity.pdbx_description
1 polymer ?
#
loop_
_entity_poly.entity_id
_entity_poly.type
_entity_poly.pdbx_seq_one_letter_code
_entity_poly.pdbx_strand_id
1 'polypeptide(L)'
;MIKLVTSKQNFSKSHPNNKIVLLFDQDILYANHYEKQQGELDKEKLYKGIDYKTFIKNDLNFLDLNVVNYWHFNKVKYEVNWSNFYSDSDYMYYYPLYKIMEKINYQDDDLEVTPELQLFHDEFCEAFTKIELNGIGVNTNLISTFGYHVAKYVYDKKLYQNYNFFTTTSRPSNSIHNLNFAALTPEHRKCFSPLNDVFVEFDFDAYHPRLIGDLVGYNFTDGPVHEYLSDKYGVDIDKGKTKTFQYLYGGIP
;
A
#
# COMPACT_ATOMS: atom_id res chain seq x y z
N MET A 1 7.70 0.94 33.59
CA MET A 1 8.01 2.39 33.64
C MET A 1 7.74 2.91 32.24
N ILE A 2 6.75 3.79 32.11
CA ILE A 2 6.01 3.95 30.87
C ILE A 2 6.81 4.73 29.83
N LYS A 3 7.00 4.15 28.64
CA LYS A 3 7.51 4.84 27.45
C LYS A 3 6.47 4.93 26.33
N LEU A 4 5.37 5.61 26.69
CA LEU A 4 4.53 6.47 25.84
C LEU A 4 4.53 6.09 24.35
N VAL A 5 3.48 5.42 23.90
CA VAL A 5 3.19 5.28 22.47
C VAL A 5 2.39 6.49 22.04
N THR A 6 2.82 7.09 20.94
CA THR A 6 2.12 8.17 20.26
C THR A 6 1.88 7.70 18.85
N SER A 7 0.62 7.66 18.40
CA SER A 7 0.31 7.70 16.98
C SER A 7 -0.55 8.94 16.75
N LYS A 8 -0.07 9.89 15.93
CA LYS A 8 -0.92 11.00 15.54
C LYS A 8 -1.85 10.50 14.45
N GLN A 9 -3.17 10.63 14.66
CA GLN A 9 -4.24 10.19 13.74
C GLN A 9 -3.99 10.58 12.27
N ASN A 10 -3.39 11.75 12.07
CA ASN A 10 -3.08 12.31 10.76
C ASN A 10 -1.62 12.08 10.32
N PHE A 11 -0.90 11.09 10.85
CA PHE A 11 0.44 10.72 10.37
C PHE A 11 0.38 9.32 9.74
N SER A 12 1.18 9.05 8.70
CA SER A 12 1.34 7.70 8.14
C SER A 12 1.69 6.69 9.25
N LYS A 13 1.23 5.43 9.14
CA LYS A 13 1.59 4.38 10.10
C LYS A 13 3.11 4.22 10.19
N SER A 14 3.82 4.52 9.11
CA SER A 14 5.27 4.41 8.96
C SER A 14 6.06 5.66 9.40
N HIS A 15 5.37 6.74 9.79
CA HIS A 15 6.00 7.97 10.30
C HIS A 15 6.88 7.71 11.55
N PRO A 16 8.10 8.28 11.70
CA PRO A 16 9.02 7.97 12.81
C PRO A 16 8.49 8.27 14.23
N ASN A 17 7.76 9.38 14.40
CA ASN A 17 7.07 9.70 15.67
C ASN A 17 5.88 8.77 15.99
N ASN A 18 5.45 7.90 15.07
CA ASN A 18 4.37 6.95 15.28
C ASN A 18 4.94 5.62 15.79
N LYS A 19 4.68 5.32 17.06
CA LYS A 19 4.95 4.01 17.66
C LYS A 19 3.79 3.05 17.34
N ILE A 20 4.14 1.82 16.96
CA ILE A 20 3.24 0.78 16.44
C ILE A 20 2.88 -0.25 17.54
N VAL A 21 1.72 -0.91 17.37
CA VAL A 21 0.94 -1.59 18.43
C VAL A 21 0.21 -2.81 17.84
N LEU A 22 0.44 -4.04 18.33
CA LEU A 22 -0.06 -5.29 17.71
C LEU A 22 -1.36 -5.84 18.31
N LEU A 23 -2.20 -6.36 17.40
CA LEU A 23 -3.54 -6.92 17.58
C LEU A 23 -3.78 -7.83 16.34
N PHE A 24 -4.11 -9.13 16.36
CA PHE A 24 -4.39 -10.12 17.42
C PHE A 24 -3.76 -11.48 17.12
N ASP A 25 -3.77 -12.36 18.13
CA ASP A 25 -4.16 -13.78 18.03
C ASP A 25 -4.72 -14.19 19.42
N GLN A 26 -5.39 -15.34 19.57
CA GLN A 26 -5.79 -15.85 20.91
C GLN A 26 -4.62 -15.90 21.90
N ASP A 27 -3.38 -16.05 21.39
CA ASP A 27 -2.15 -16.09 22.16
C ASP A 27 -1.46 -14.72 22.39
N ILE A 28 -1.73 -13.67 21.58
CA ILE A 28 -0.91 -12.43 21.59
C ILE A 28 -1.70 -11.11 21.52
N LEU A 29 -1.30 -10.18 22.40
CA LEU A 29 -1.78 -8.80 22.44
C LEU A 29 -0.65 -7.83 22.86
N TYR A 30 -0.22 -6.93 21.95
CA TYR A 30 0.75 -5.87 22.28
C TYR A 30 0.08 -4.49 22.19
N ALA A 31 -0.51 -4.06 23.30
CA ALA A 31 -1.44 -2.93 23.35
C ALA A 31 -0.81 -1.54 23.51
N ASN A 32 -1.63 -0.52 23.22
CA ASN A 32 -1.47 0.85 23.68
C ASN A 32 -2.86 1.47 23.90
N HIS A 33 -3.23 1.89 25.09
CA HIS A 33 -2.86 3.24 25.58
C HIS A 33 -2.52 3.33 27.07
N TYR A 34 -2.55 2.17 27.74
CA TYR A 34 -2.26 1.97 29.15
C TYR A 34 -1.58 0.60 29.27
N GLU A 35 -0.43 0.52 29.95
CA GLU A 35 0.45 -0.66 29.91
C GLU A 35 -0.25 -1.96 30.37
N LYS A 36 -0.51 -2.88 29.44
CA LYS A 36 -0.48 -4.34 29.68
C LYS A 36 0.06 -5.05 28.45
N GLN A 37 1.23 -5.65 28.59
CA GLN A 37 1.69 -6.74 27.73
C GLN A 37 0.97 -8.03 28.16
N GLN A 38 0.49 -8.82 27.21
CA GLN A 38 0.16 -10.23 27.43
C GLN A 38 0.89 -11.08 26.37
N GLY A 39 1.54 -12.13 26.85
CA GLY A 39 2.38 -13.01 26.03
C GLY A 39 3.82 -12.53 25.84
N GLU A 40 4.62 -13.40 25.25
CA GLU A 40 5.93 -13.10 24.68
C GLU A 40 5.79 -13.08 23.14
N LEU A 41 6.55 -12.23 22.47
CA LEU A 41 6.58 -12.19 21.01
C LEU A 41 7.54 -13.28 20.51
N ASP A 42 6.98 -14.33 19.94
CA ASP A 42 7.73 -15.40 19.29
C ASP A 42 8.06 -14.98 17.86
N LYS A 43 9.34 -14.80 17.55
CA LYS A 43 9.79 -14.43 16.20
C LYS A 43 9.72 -15.58 15.21
N GLU A 44 9.68 -16.82 15.69
CA GLU A 44 9.64 -18.02 14.85
C GLU A 44 8.19 -18.38 14.46
N LYS A 45 7.20 -18.09 15.32
CA LYS A 45 5.77 -18.27 15.01
C LYS A 45 5.34 -17.42 13.81
N LEU A 46 4.72 -18.06 12.82
CA LEU A 46 4.04 -17.41 11.71
C LEU A 46 2.67 -16.93 12.15
N TYR A 47 2.49 -15.61 12.24
CA TYR A 47 1.20 -15.00 12.60
C TYR A 47 0.29 -14.85 11.38
N LYS A 48 -1.02 -14.99 11.56
CA LYS A 48 -2.05 -14.64 10.55
C LYS A 48 -2.87 -13.48 11.07
N GLY A 49 -3.22 -12.51 10.23
CA GLY A 49 -4.08 -11.41 10.68
C GLY A 49 -4.40 -10.35 9.63
N ILE A 50 -4.75 -9.16 10.11
CA ILE A 50 -5.00 -7.96 9.31
C ILE A 50 -4.17 -6.80 9.89
N ASP A 51 -3.39 -6.11 9.04
CA ASP A 51 -2.38 -5.08 9.36
C ASP A 51 -0.89 -5.53 9.38
N TYR A 52 -0.45 -6.15 8.28
CA TYR A 52 0.94 -6.58 8.02
C TYR A 52 2.04 -5.60 8.47
N LYS A 53 1.82 -4.29 8.30
CA LYS A 53 2.77 -3.20 8.64
C LYS A 53 3.25 -3.28 10.08
N THR A 54 2.36 -3.71 10.95
CA THR A 54 2.58 -3.73 12.39
C THR A 54 3.49 -4.90 12.78
N PHE A 55 3.38 -6.04 12.10
CA PHE A 55 4.25 -7.21 12.30
C PHE A 55 5.65 -6.98 11.72
N ILE A 56 5.76 -6.46 10.50
CA ILE A 56 7.06 -6.24 9.83
C ILE A 56 7.90 -5.21 10.58
N LYS A 57 7.30 -4.13 11.10
CA LYS A 57 8.04 -3.17 11.95
C LYS A 57 8.59 -3.76 13.25
N ASN A 58 8.06 -4.91 13.69
CA ASN A 58 8.51 -5.62 14.89
C ASN A 58 9.36 -6.86 14.56
N ASP A 59 9.71 -7.08 13.28
CA ASP A 59 10.55 -8.20 12.84
C ASP A 59 9.93 -9.55 13.21
N LEU A 60 8.67 -9.74 12.80
CA LEU A 60 7.83 -10.94 13.03
C LEU A 60 7.36 -11.56 11.70
N ASN A 61 7.34 -12.89 11.65
CA ASN A 61 6.76 -13.65 10.54
C ASN A 61 5.25 -13.46 10.47
N PHE A 62 4.68 -13.08 9.31
CA PHE A 62 3.26 -12.74 9.21
C PHE A 62 2.64 -13.08 7.84
N LEU A 63 1.34 -13.37 7.83
CA LEU A 63 0.48 -13.52 6.66
C LEU A 63 -0.76 -12.63 6.76
N ASP A 64 -0.96 -11.75 5.78
CA ASP A 64 -2.17 -10.93 5.68
C ASP A 64 -3.34 -11.77 5.12
N LEU A 65 -4.38 -11.93 5.94
CA LEU A 65 -5.57 -12.75 5.60
C LEU A 65 -6.30 -12.23 4.36
N ASN A 66 -6.25 -10.93 4.06
CA ASN A 66 -6.82 -10.41 2.84
C ASN A 66 -5.95 -10.75 1.62
N VAL A 67 -4.62 -10.79 1.75
CA VAL A 67 -3.74 -11.24 0.65
C VAL A 67 -3.94 -12.72 0.36
N VAL A 68 -3.95 -13.58 1.39
CA VAL A 68 -4.19 -15.03 1.25
C VAL A 68 -5.56 -15.31 0.61
N ASN A 69 -6.62 -14.66 1.08
CA ASN A 69 -7.95 -14.85 0.52
C ASN A 69 -8.08 -14.31 -0.91
N TYR A 70 -7.36 -13.22 -1.24
CA TYR A 70 -7.34 -12.68 -2.58
C TYR A 70 -6.64 -13.63 -3.55
N TRP A 71 -5.54 -14.27 -3.14
CA TRP A 71 -4.85 -15.27 -3.96
C TRP A 71 -5.76 -16.44 -4.34
N HIS A 72 -6.51 -16.98 -3.38
CA HIS A 72 -7.40 -18.13 -3.62
C HIS A 72 -8.70 -17.79 -4.36
N PHE A 73 -9.25 -16.59 -4.13
CA PHE A 73 -10.63 -16.28 -4.52
C PHE A 73 -10.81 -14.97 -5.31
N ASN A 74 -9.72 -14.27 -5.65
CA ASN A 74 -9.72 -12.96 -6.33
C ASN A 74 -10.66 -11.92 -5.68
N LYS A 75 -10.77 -11.97 -4.35
CA LYS A 75 -11.58 -11.05 -3.52
C LYS A 75 -10.96 -10.89 -2.14
N VAL A 76 -11.17 -9.74 -1.51
CA VAL A 76 -10.78 -9.52 -0.11
C VAL A 76 -11.65 -10.38 0.83
N LYS A 77 -11.11 -10.81 1.97
CA LYS A 77 -11.85 -11.56 2.99
C LYS A 77 -12.73 -10.63 3.82
N TYR A 78 -12.12 -9.54 4.26
CA TYR A 78 -12.71 -8.52 5.12
C TYR A 78 -12.53 -7.15 4.48
N GLU A 79 -13.62 -6.56 4.00
CA GLU A 79 -13.67 -5.15 3.62
C GLU A 79 -13.59 -4.27 4.87
N VAL A 80 -12.37 -4.02 5.33
CA VAL A 80 -12.12 -3.03 6.37
C VAL A 80 -12.25 -1.64 5.77
N ASN A 81 -13.49 -1.19 5.65
CA ASN A 81 -13.81 0.22 5.41
C ASN A 81 -13.32 1.04 6.60
N TRP A 82 -12.07 1.50 6.50
CA TRP A 82 -11.54 2.59 7.33
C TRP A 82 -12.32 3.85 6.98
N SER A 83 -13.46 4.03 7.63
CA SER A 83 -14.38 5.15 7.43
C SER A 83 -13.66 6.47 7.72
N ASN A 84 -13.04 7.03 6.68
CA ASN A 84 -12.36 8.33 6.60
C ASN A 84 -12.50 9.15 7.88
N PHE A 85 -11.57 8.96 8.80
CA PHE A 85 -11.64 9.35 10.22
C PHE A 85 -11.42 10.87 10.40
N TYR A 86 -12.15 11.70 9.65
CA TYR A 86 -11.79 13.10 9.36
C TYR A 86 -12.31 14.15 10.35
N SER A 87 -13.16 13.81 11.33
CA SER A 87 -13.80 14.78 12.22
C SER A 87 -13.26 14.84 13.65
N ASP A 88 -12.99 13.70 14.28
CA ASP A 88 -12.78 13.64 15.73
C ASP A 88 -11.31 13.38 16.10
N SER A 89 -10.67 14.39 16.68
CA SER A 89 -9.24 14.44 17.00
C SER A 89 -8.79 13.51 18.14
N ASP A 90 -9.71 13.05 18.98
CA ASP A 90 -9.39 12.61 20.34
C ASP A 90 -9.86 11.19 20.72
N TYR A 91 -10.64 10.49 19.88
CA TYR A 91 -11.42 9.33 20.37
C TYR A 91 -11.21 7.96 19.69
N MET A 92 -10.60 7.86 18.51
CA MET A 92 -10.81 6.67 17.67
C MET A 92 -9.57 5.80 17.37
N TYR A 93 -8.91 5.32 18.43
CA TYR A 93 -7.97 4.18 18.39
C TYR A 93 -8.29 3.04 19.38
N TYR A 94 -9.41 3.11 20.09
CA TYR A 94 -9.84 2.10 21.08
C TYR A 94 -11.10 1.34 20.64
N TYR A 95 -11.08 0.73 19.45
CA TYR A 95 -12.02 -0.36 19.19
C TYR A 95 -11.40 -1.63 19.81
N PRO A 96 -11.99 -2.21 20.88
CA PRO A 96 -11.45 -3.44 21.45
C PRO A 96 -11.43 -4.53 20.39
N LEU A 97 -10.40 -5.34 20.42
CA LEU A 97 -10.07 -6.26 19.33
C LEU A 97 -11.18 -7.27 19.04
N TYR A 98 -11.78 -7.82 20.09
CA TYR A 98 -13.00 -8.64 20.00
C TYR A 98 -14.14 -7.94 19.26
N LYS A 99 -14.31 -6.62 19.43
CA LYS A 99 -15.31 -5.86 18.66
C LYS A 99 -14.91 -5.66 17.19
N ILE A 100 -13.61 -5.58 16.88
CA ILE A 100 -13.14 -5.58 15.48
C ILE A 100 -13.48 -6.93 14.84
N MET A 101 -13.11 -8.03 15.51
CA MET A 101 -13.39 -9.41 15.08
C MET A 101 -14.90 -9.69 14.93
N GLU A 102 -15.71 -9.22 15.87
CA GLU A 102 -17.18 -9.27 15.83
C GLU A 102 -17.72 -8.48 14.62
N LYS A 103 -17.24 -7.25 14.41
CA LYS A 103 -17.67 -6.38 13.31
C LYS A 103 -17.28 -6.92 11.92
N ILE A 104 -16.13 -7.58 11.79
CA ILE A 104 -15.72 -8.21 10.52
C ILE A 104 -16.21 -9.65 10.38
N ASN A 105 -16.84 -10.22 11.41
CA ASN A 105 -17.19 -11.64 11.51
C ASN A 105 -15.98 -12.56 11.21
N TYR A 106 -14.94 -12.45 12.05
CA TYR A 106 -13.69 -13.19 11.88
C TYR A 106 -13.92 -14.71 11.84
N GLN A 107 -13.26 -15.36 10.90
CA GLN A 107 -13.22 -16.80 10.69
C GLN A 107 -11.75 -17.19 10.49
N ASP A 108 -11.28 -18.15 11.25
CA ASP A 108 -9.99 -18.79 11.02
C ASP A 108 -10.20 -19.86 9.97
N ASP A 109 -9.64 -19.65 8.77
CA ASP A 109 -9.76 -20.59 7.66
C ASP A 109 -8.39 -21.21 7.40
N ASP A 110 -8.35 -22.54 7.35
CA ASP A 110 -7.18 -23.31 6.91
C ASP A 110 -7.04 -23.25 5.38
N LEU A 111 -6.76 -22.04 4.87
CA LEU A 111 -6.35 -21.84 3.49
C LEU A 111 -4.88 -22.29 3.31
N GLU A 112 -4.62 -23.03 2.24
CA GLU A 112 -3.28 -23.48 1.89
C GLU A 112 -2.37 -22.28 1.57
N VAL A 113 -1.16 -22.28 2.13
CA VAL A 113 -0.13 -21.27 1.83
C VAL A 113 0.93 -21.94 0.98
N THR A 114 0.85 -21.75 -0.35
CA THR A 114 1.84 -22.31 -1.27
C THR A 114 3.16 -21.52 -1.18
N PRO A 115 4.30 -22.11 -1.56
CA PRO A 115 5.58 -21.40 -1.59
C PRO A 115 5.56 -20.12 -2.44
N GLU A 116 4.81 -20.13 -3.55
CA GLU A 116 4.65 -18.99 -4.45
C GLU A 116 3.85 -17.85 -3.81
N LEU A 117 2.78 -18.18 -3.07
CA LEU A 117 2.01 -17.20 -2.30
C LEU A 117 2.86 -16.60 -1.18
N GLN A 118 3.63 -17.42 -0.45
CA GLN A 118 4.53 -16.93 0.60
C GLN A 118 5.59 -15.98 0.01
N LEU A 119 6.27 -16.38 -1.07
CA LEU A 119 7.26 -15.55 -1.75
C LEU A 119 6.66 -14.22 -2.25
N PHE A 120 5.52 -14.27 -2.94
CA PHE A 120 4.81 -13.08 -3.39
C PHE A 120 4.44 -12.16 -2.22
N HIS A 121 3.86 -12.72 -1.16
CA HIS A 121 3.47 -11.96 0.04
C HIS A 121 4.67 -11.26 0.66
N ASP A 122 5.80 -11.95 0.81
CA ASP A 122 6.97 -11.44 1.52
C ASP A 122 7.70 -10.37 0.71
N GLU A 123 7.97 -10.59 -0.57
CA GLU A 123 8.58 -9.57 -1.44
C GLU A 123 7.71 -8.30 -1.53
N PHE A 124 6.40 -8.48 -1.70
CA PHE A 124 5.43 -7.39 -1.79
C PHE A 124 5.37 -6.59 -0.48
N CYS A 125 5.18 -7.26 0.65
CA CYS A 125 5.10 -6.64 1.96
C CYS A 125 6.41 -5.95 2.37
N GLU A 126 7.56 -6.56 2.07
CA GLU A 126 8.88 -5.98 2.33
C GLU A 126 9.11 -4.72 1.49
N ALA A 127 8.89 -4.78 0.17
CA ALA A 127 9.12 -3.66 -0.74
C ALA A 127 8.31 -2.42 -0.34
N PHE A 128 7.00 -2.58 -0.12
CA PHE A 128 6.15 -1.45 0.26
C PHE A 128 6.42 -0.95 1.68
N THR A 129 6.74 -1.83 2.63
CA THR A 129 7.12 -1.41 3.99
C THR A 129 8.42 -0.59 3.96
N LYS A 130 9.42 -1.00 3.17
CA LYS A 130 10.65 -0.21 2.95
C LYS A 130 10.35 1.16 2.34
N ILE A 131 9.44 1.26 1.36
CA ILE A 131 9.03 2.55 0.77
C ILE A 131 8.37 3.45 1.84
N GLU A 132 7.42 2.92 2.60
CA GLU A 132 6.70 3.69 3.61
C GLU A 132 7.59 4.16 4.77
N LEU A 133 8.52 3.32 5.24
CA LEU A 133 9.49 3.64 6.30
C LEU A 133 10.50 4.69 5.86
N ASN A 134 10.91 4.68 4.59
CA ASN A 134 11.84 5.67 4.07
C ASN A 134 11.22 7.06 3.95
N GLY A 135 9.96 7.14 3.50
CA GLY A 135 9.31 8.40 3.12
C GLY A 135 9.95 9.04 1.87
N ILE A 136 9.30 10.07 1.34
CA ILE A 136 9.78 10.83 0.17
C ILE A 136 10.18 12.25 0.58
N GLY A 137 11.34 12.70 0.10
CA GLY A 137 11.85 14.05 0.37
C GLY A 137 11.01 15.14 -0.29
N VAL A 138 10.85 16.27 0.42
CA VAL A 138 10.07 17.43 -0.04
C VAL A 138 10.88 18.71 0.01
N ASN A 139 10.57 19.62 -0.91
CA ASN A 139 11.19 20.94 -1.02
C ASN A 139 10.21 22.08 -0.66
N THR A 140 10.66 23.32 -0.79
CA THR A 140 9.90 24.54 -0.43
C THR A 140 8.59 24.72 -1.22
N ASN A 141 8.47 24.12 -2.42
CA ASN A 141 7.29 24.26 -3.26
C ASN A 141 6.07 23.51 -2.71
N LEU A 142 6.27 22.59 -1.76
CA LEU A 142 5.20 21.80 -1.15
C LEU A 142 4.08 22.69 -0.57
N ILE A 143 4.44 23.78 0.11
CA ILE A 143 3.46 24.68 0.75
C ILE A 143 2.73 25.53 -0.29
N SER A 144 3.39 25.96 -1.38
CA SER A 144 2.72 26.71 -2.45
C SER A 144 1.76 25.85 -3.27
N THR A 145 2.07 24.56 -3.47
CA THR A 145 1.27 23.67 -4.31
C THR A 145 0.12 23.01 -3.55
N PHE A 146 0.33 22.63 -2.28
CA PHE A 146 -0.68 21.93 -1.48
C PHE A 146 -1.21 22.73 -0.28
N GLY A 147 -0.67 23.94 -0.02
CA GLY A 147 -1.09 24.82 1.08
C GLY A 147 -0.48 24.46 2.44
N TYR A 148 -0.57 25.39 3.40
CA TYR A 148 0.03 25.24 4.73
C TYR A 148 -0.43 24.01 5.53
N HIS A 149 -1.59 23.44 5.20
CA HIS A 149 -2.15 22.30 5.94
C HIS A 149 -1.31 21.02 5.82
N VAL A 150 -0.49 20.87 4.76
CA VAL A 150 0.42 19.71 4.62
C VAL A 150 1.73 19.86 5.39
N ALA A 151 2.13 21.08 5.76
CA ALA A 151 3.41 21.34 6.44
C ALA A 151 3.53 20.57 7.77
N LYS A 152 2.42 20.39 8.49
CA LYS A 152 2.36 19.65 9.76
C LYS A 152 2.62 18.13 9.63
N TYR A 153 2.62 17.59 8.41
CA TYR A 153 2.90 16.19 8.10
C TYR A 153 4.34 15.94 7.63
N VAL A 154 5.10 17.02 7.40
CA VAL A 154 6.52 16.94 7.06
C VAL A 154 7.32 16.66 8.32
N TYR A 155 8.15 15.62 8.29
CA TYR A 155 9.09 15.29 9.35
C TYR A 155 10.45 14.98 8.74
N ASP A 156 11.50 15.60 9.26
CA ASP A 156 12.86 15.52 8.72
C ASP A 156 12.94 15.68 7.19
N LYS A 157 12.30 16.74 6.68
CA LYS A 157 12.19 17.06 5.23
C LYS A 157 11.51 15.97 4.39
N LYS A 158 10.78 15.03 5.00
CA LYS A 158 10.06 13.94 4.31
C LYS A 158 8.56 14.00 4.54
N LEU A 159 7.80 13.56 3.55
CA LEU A 159 6.43 13.08 3.73
C LEU A 159 6.41 11.55 3.79
N TYR A 160 5.58 11.01 4.66
CA TYR A 160 5.39 9.58 4.86
C TYR A 160 4.01 9.18 4.35
N GLN A 161 3.95 8.11 3.56
CA GLN A 161 2.74 7.65 2.89
C GLN A 161 2.27 6.30 3.46
N ASN A 162 1.06 5.88 3.05
CA ASN A 162 0.51 4.56 3.31
C ASN A 162 -0.02 4.01 1.98
N TYR A 163 0.35 2.78 1.63
CA TYR A 163 -0.31 1.98 0.62
C TYR A 163 -1.47 1.18 1.22
N ASN A 164 -2.53 1.05 0.43
CA ASN A 164 -3.63 0.12 0.55
C ASN A 164 -3.57 -0.83 -0.67
N PHE A 165 -3.48 -2.12 -0.40
CA PHE A 165 -3.40 -3.17 -1.42
C PHE A 165 -4.76 -3.76 -1.79
N PHE A 166 -5.77 -3.47 -0.98
CA PHE A 166 -7.10 -4.03 -1.09
C PHE A 166 -7.90 -3.23 -2.12
N THR A 167 -7.54 -3.42 -3.39
CA THR A 167 -8.25 -2.91 -4.56
C THR A 167 -8.72 -4.10 -5.40
N THR A 168 -9.74 -3.89 -6.25
CA THR A 168 -10.36 -4.93 -7.08
C THR A 168 -9.47 -5.49 -8.20
N THR A 169 -8.22 -5.01 -8.31
CA THR A 169 -7.22 -5.45 -9.27
C THR A 169 -5.86 -5.74 -8.62
N SER A 170 -5.83 -5.82 -7.27
CA SER A 170 -4.61 -5.85 -6.43
C SER A 170 -3.62 -4.69 -6.64
N ARG A 171 -3.89 -3.73 -7.53
CA ARG A 171 -3.03 -2.58 -7.76
C ARG A 171 -2.92 -1.75 -6.47
N PRO A 172 -1.71 -1.55 -5.92
CA PRO A 172 -1.52 -0.72 -4.74
C PRO A 172 -2.01 0.71 -4.98
N SER A 173 -2.73 1.23 -3.99
CA SER A 173 -3.27 2.60 -3.99
C SER A 173 -2.68 3.35 -2.79
N ASN A 174 -2.29 4.61 -2.95
CA ASN A 174 -1.77 5.43 -1.85
C ASN A 174 -2.38 6.83 -1.88
N SER A 175 -3.23 7.12 -0.89
CA SER A 175 -3.79 8.44 -0.68
C SER A 175 -3.71 8.80 0.79
N ILE A 176 -3.12 9.95 1.11
CA ILE A 176 -3.04 10.47 2.47
C ILE A 176 -3.08 12.00 2.41
N HIS A 177 -3.91 12.64 3.24
CA HIS A 177 -4.08 14.11 3.25
C HIS A 177 -4.44 14.73 1.89
N ASN A 178 -5.29 14.05 1.12
CA ASN A 178 -5.65 14.40 -0.26
C ASN A 178 -4.46 14.37 -1.26
N LEU A 179 -3.29 13.87 -0.86
CA LEU A 179 -2.17 13.58 -1.74
C LEU A 179 -2.29 12.14 -2.24
N ASN A 180 -2.71 11.96 -3.49
CA ASN A 180 -2.60 10.69 -4.19
C ASN A 180 -1.23 10.62 -4.88
N PHE A 181 -0.31 9.84 -4.29
CA PHE A 181 1.07 9.74 -4.76
C PHE A 181 1.19 8.94 -6.07
N ALA A 182 0.23 8.07 -6.37
CA ALA A 182 0.12 7.39 -7.67
C ALA A 182 -0.49 8.28 -8.78
N ALA A 183 -0.99 9.49 -8.44
CA ALA A 183 -1.64 10.41 -9.38
C ALA A 183 -1.09 11.85 -9.30
N LEU A 184 0.23 11.99 -9.12
CA LEU A 184 0.89 13.30 -9.09
C LEU A 184 1.00 13.90 -10.50
N THR A 185 0.40 15.09 -10.68
CA THR A 185 0.59 15.94 -11.87
C THR A 185 2.05 16.42 -11.98
N PRO A 186 2.50 16.91 -13.15
CA PRO A 186 3.85 17.47 -13.29
C PRO A 186 4.17 18.58 -12.26
N GLU A 187 3.20 19.44 -11.92
CA GLU A 187 3.38 20.47 -10.88
C GLU A 187 3.45 19.88 -9.47
N HIS A 188 2.67 18.84 -9.17
CA HIS A 188 2.77 18.11 -7.90
C HIS A 188 4.15 17.47 -7.74
N ARG A 189 4.70 16.86 -8.80
CA ARG A 189 6.02 16.20 -8.78
C ARG A 189 7.16 17.17 -8.42
N LYS A 190 7.09 18.45 -8.83
CA LYS A 190 8.08 19.50 -8.48
C LYS A 190 8.19 19.82 -6.98
N CYS A 191 7.29 19.30 -6.14
CA CYS A 191 7.35 19.47 -4.69
C CYS A 191 8.27 18.46 -3.99
N PHE A 192 8.66 17.40 -4.70
CA PHE A 192 9.50 16.33 -4.18
C PHE A 192 10.95 16.52 -4.63
N SER A 193 11.89 16.11 -3.78
CA SER A 193 13.32 16.22 -4.06
C SER A 193 14.07 15.06 -3.40
N PRO A 194 15.09 14.48 -4.06
CA PRO A 194 15.95 13.50 -3.41
C PRO A 194 16.67 14.16 -2.22
N LEU A 195 16.79 13.42 -1.12
CA LEU A 195 17.54 13.88 0.06
C LEU A 195 18.99 13.38 0.07
N ASN A 196 19.31 12.43 -0.80
CA ASN A 196 20.65 11.86 -0.95
C ASN A 196 21.37 12.53 -2.13
N ASP A 197 20.89 12.31 -3.36
CA ASP A 197 21.50 12.85 -4.58
C ASP A 197 20.48 12.96 -5.73
N VAL A 198 20.07 11.83 -6.31
CA VAL A 198 19.15 11.78 -7.46
C VAL A 198 17.92 10.89 -7.19
N PHE A 199 16.83 11.12 -7.94
CA PHE A 199 15.78 10.13 -8.13
C PHE A 199 16.07 9.29 -9.38
N VAL A 200 15.79 7.99 -9.29
CA VAL A 200 15.80 7.07 -10.43
C VAL A 200 14.40 6.48 -10.54
N GLU A 201 13.76 6.70 -11.68
CA GLU A 201 12.41 6.22 -11.98
C GLU A 201 12.52 5.05 -12.96
N PHE A 202 11.84 3.94 -12.65
CA PHE A 202 11.72 2.78 -13.53
C PHE A 202 10.24 2.62 -13.90
N ASP A 203 9.97 2.48 -15.20
CA ASP A 203 8.63 2.19 -15.73
C ASP A 203 8.73 1.03 -16.73
N PHE A 204 7.67 0.23 -16.82
CA PHE A 204 7.61 -0.96 -17.66
C PHE A 204 7.00 -0.60 -19.02
N ASP A 205 7.81 -0.59 -20.09
CA ASP A 205 7.31 -0.33 -21.44
C ASP A 205 6.20 -1.30 -21.82
N ALA A 206 5.01 -0.74 -22.10
CA ALA A 206 3.83 -1.47 -22.54
C ALA A 206 3.47 -2.70 -21.67
N TYR A 207 3.61 -2.58 -20.35
CA TYR A 207 3.32 -3.65 -19.36
C TYR A 207 2.05 -4.46 -19.67
N HIS A 208 0.90 -3.79 -19.79
CA HIS A 208 -0.38 -4.47 -20.02
C HIS A 208 -0.45 -5.17 -21.39
N PRO A 209 -0.14 -4.51 -22.53
CA PRO A 209 0.00 -5.21 -23.81
C PRO A 209 0.91 -6.44 -23.78
N ARG A 210 2.13 -6.33 -23.22
CA ARG A 210 3.09 -7.44 -23.19
C ARG A 210 2.56 -8.62 -22.38
N LEU A 211 2.13 -8.38 -21.14
CA LEU A 211 1.56 -9.41 -20.26
C LEU A 211 0.35 -10.11 -20.91
N ILE A 212 -0.54 -9.36 -21.57
CA ILE A 212 -1.69 -9.94 -22.27
C ILE A 212 -1.25 -10.73 -23.51
N GLY A 213 -0.22 -10.25 -24.22
CA GLY A 213 0.41 -10.98 -25.32
C GLY A 213 0.89 -12.36 -24.87
N ASP A 214 1.70 -12.41 -23.80
CA ASP A 214 2.22 -13.64 -23.22
C ASP A 214 1.08 -14.60 -22.82
N LEU A 215 0.03 -14.08 -22.16
CA LEU A 215 -1.15 -14.86 -21.75
C LEU A 215 -1.95 -15.47 -22.91
N VAL A 216 -1.91 -14.87 -24.11
CA VAL A 216 -2.62 -15.39 -25.31
C VAL A 216 -1.67 -16.03 -26.34
N GLY A 217 -0.39 -16.19 -26.02
CA GLY A 217 0.63 -16.73 -26.94
C GLY A 217 0.98 -15.79 -28.11
N TYR A 218 0.76 -14.49 -27.95
CA TYR A 218 1.08 -13.46 -28.93
C TYR A 218 2.41 -12.77 -28.60
N ASN A 219 3.47 -13.18 -29.30
CA ASN A 219 4.79 -12.59 -29.16
C ASN A 219 4.86 -11.23 -29.88
N PHE A 220 5.01 -10.16 -29.11
CA PHE A 220 5.40 -8.85 -29.64
C PHE A 220 6.85 -8.86 -30.12
N THR A 221 7.17 -7.99 -31.08
CA THR A 221 8.55 -7.76 -31.53
C THR A 221 9.39 -7.04 -30.47
N ASP A 222 10.70 -7.27 -30.47
CA ASP A 222 11.66 -6.47 -29.73
C ASP A 222 11.62 -5.01 -30.22
N GLY A 223 11.12 -4.11 -29.38
CA GLY A 223 10.90 -2.70 -29.71
C GLY A 223 9.69 -2.10 -28.98
N PRO A 224 9.37 -0.81 -29.23
CA PRO A 224 8.29 -0.10 -28.53
C PRO A 224 6.91 -0.62 -28.96
N VAL A 225 6.25 -1.39 -28.08
CA VAL A 225 4.97 -2.04 -28.42
C VAL A 225 3.86 -1.04 -28.70
N HIS A 226 3.90 0.13 -28.06
CA HIS A 226 2.94 1.19 -28.36
C HIS A 226 3.11 1.78 -29.76
N GLU A 227 4.32 1.85 -30.32
CA GLU A 227 4.52 2.27 -31.72
C GLU A 227 3.96 1.22 -32.69
N TYR A 228 4.35 -0.04 -32.49
CA TYR A 228 3.85 -1.20 -33.26
C TYR A 228 2.30 -1.25 -33.31
N LEU A 229 1.65 -1.04 -32.17
CA LEU A 229 0.18 -1.01 -32.10
C LEU A 229 -0.41 0.24 -32.76
N SER A 230 0.26 1.40 -32.67
CA SER A 230 -0.22 2.65 -33.29
C SER A 230 -0.18 2.58 -34.82
N ASP A 231 0.89 2.01 -35.38
CA ASP A 231 1.02 1.72 -36.81
C ASP A 231 -0.07 0.75 -37.30
N LYS A 232 -0.36 -0.31 -36.53
CA LYS A 232 -1.47 -1.25 -36.80
C LYS A 232 -2.84 -0.56 -36.81
N TYR A 233 -3.01 0.49 -36.01
CA TYR A 233 -4.25 1.27 -35.93
C TYR A 233 -4.28 2.44 -36.94
N GLY A 234 -3.18 2.74 -37.62
CA GLY A 234 -3.07 3.88 -38.54
C GLY A 234 -3.17 5.26 -37.87
N VAL A 235 -2.69 5.40 -36.63
CA VAL A 235 -2.75 6.65 -35.86
C VAL A 235 -1.41 7.01 -35.22
N ASP A 236 -1.27 8.25 -34.76
CA ASP A 236 -0.13 8.67 -33.93
C ASP A 236 -0.07 7.93 -32.58
N ILE A 237 1.12 7.92 -31.96
CA ILE A 237 1.41 7.14 -30.75
C ILE A 237 0.52 7.47 -29.56
N ASP A 238 0.10 8.73 -29.39
CA ASP A 238 -0.72 9.16 -28.25
C ASP A 238 -2.18 8.71 -28.42
N LYS A 239 -2.73 8.84 -29.64
CA LYS A 239 -4.01 8.22 -29.99
C LYS A 239 -3.95 6.69 -29.93
N GLY A 240 -2.85 6.09 -30.35
CA GLY A 240 -2.67 4.63 -30.37
C GLY A 240 -2.57 4.03 -28.97
N LYS A 241 -1.85 4.67 -28.04
CA LYS A 241 -1.90 4.35 -26.59
C LYS A 241 -3.33 4.40 -26.05
N THR A 242 -4.05 5.48 -26.34
CA THR A 242 -5.45 5.66 -25.89
C THR A 242 -6.36 4.55 -26.45
N LYS A 243 -6.27 4.26 -27.76
CA LYS A 243 -7.00 3.18 -28.43
C LYS A 243 -6.65 1.80 -27.85
N THR A 244 -5.38 1.54 -27.55
CA THR A 244 -4.94 0.28 -26.94
C THR A 244 -5.73 0.02 -25.65
N PHE A 245 -5.75 0.98 -24.72
CA PHE A 245 -6.49 0.83 -23.46
C PHE A 245 -8.01 0.78 -23.67
N GLN A 246 -8.57 1.52 -24.64
CA GLN A 246 -9.98 1.39 -25.00
C GLN A 246 -10.33 -0.04 -25.43
N TYR A 247 -9.55 -0.64 -26.33
CA TYR A 247 -9.76 -2.02 -26.78
C TYR A 247 -9.61 -3.05 -25.64
N LEU A 248 -8.62 -2.86 -24.76
CA LEU A 248 -8.43 -3.72 -23.58
C LEU A 248 -9.63 -3.69 -22.61
N TYR A 249 -10.32 -2.56 -22.49
CA TYR A 249 -11.50 -2.41 -21.63
C TYR A 249 -12.84 -2.56 -22.39
N GLY A 250 -12.84 -3.23 -23.55
CA GLY A 250 -14.06 -3.56 -24.30
C GLY A 250 -14.68 -2.39 -25.08
N GLY A 251 -13.96 -1.28 -25.25
CA GLY A 251 -14.35 -0.21 -26.16
C GLY A 251 -14.29 -0.70 -27.61
N ILE A 252 -15.46 -0.86 -28.25
CA ILE A 252 -15.56 -1.23 -29.66
C ILE A 252 -15.32 0.03 -30.52
N PRO A 253 -14.47 -0.03 -31.58
CA PRO A 253 -14.18 1.10 -32.46
C PRO A 253 -15.37 1.56 -33.31
#